data_AF-A0AAP6WJY4-F1
#
_entry.id   AF-A0AAP6WJY4-F1
#
_cell.length_a   1.000
_cell.length_b   1.000
_cell.length_c   1.000
_cell.angle_alpha   90.00
_cell.angle_beta   90.00
_cell.angle_gamma   90.00
#
_symmetry.space_group_name_H-M   'P 1'
#
loop_
_entity.id
_entity.type
_entity.pdbx_description
1 polymer ?
#
loop_
_entity_poly.entity_id
_entity_poly.type
_entity_poly.pdbx_seq_one_letter_code
_entity_poly.pdbx_strand_id
1 'polypeptide(L)'
;MRNKVLKWLVENKDNKQLYELAANEMKLKVKGFRKITYCNGKINPPRNFLINEIFLDSNRDKLELVYKKKSLLLDSQYSKLTKRQILNRVKKQDQIIPIIEYLIGSGKGENEQVADDIIEKIVDKEIIETNNLNMKDGEVDNLKLKLEKVNYKNIMLIKENEELKSEKKVLNKEKRLLNEKNINLNKKNENLLNKLEKIKSEFLNLKKKYDSIQINIHNKEKNELENLKSIAELREKYEKVNKELEELKEYKFNIEKNNIKNILIFGEIHSEKFINLNRYKLHKVNIQDLDNKEVLEKVKFCEEIWLLNYEISILNQKKIKEIFKIKNIIEFSNFKELKNYNCK
;
A
#
# COMPACT_ATOMS: atom_id res chain seq x y z
N MET A 1 -66.63 17.16 -6.49
CA MET A 1 -66.04 18.49 -6.72
C MET A 1 -64.52 18.44 -6.75
N ARG A 2 -63.84 18.08 -5.65
CA ARG A 2 -62.36 17.97 -5.54
C ARG A 2 -61.60 17.33 -6.72
N ASN A 3 -62.17 16.30 -7.36
CA ASN A 3 -61.50 15.57 -8.45
C ASN A 3 -61.31 16.39 -9.73
N LYS A 4 -62.21 17.34 -10.06
CA LYS A 4 -62.08 18.14 -11.30
C LYS A 4 -60.90 19.11 -11.23
N VAL A 5 -60.76 19.81 -10.10
CA VAL A 5 -59.68 20.78 -9.85
C VAL A 5 -58.33 20.07 -9.73
N LEU A 6 -58.27 18.95 -9.02
CA LEU A 6 -57.06 18.13 -8.92
C LEU A 6 -56.64 17.59 -10.29
N LYS A 7 -57.61 17.11 -11.08
CA LYS A 7 -57.39 16.67 -12.46
C LYS A 7 -56.81 17.77 -13.33
N TRP A 8 -57.44 18.94 -13.32
CA TRP A 8 -56.95 20.10 -14.04
C TRP A 8 -55.53 20.49 -13.64
N LEU A 9 -55.21 20.51 -12.33
CA LEU A 9 -53.86 20.81 -11.84
C LEU A 9 -52.79 19.83 -12.35
N VAL A 10 -53.09 18.53 -12.35
CA VAL A 10 -52.14 17.50 -12.79
C VAL A 10 -52.00 17.53 -14.32
N GLU A 11 -53.10 17.74 -15.05
CA GLU A 11 -53.10 17.83 -16.52
C GLU A 11 -52.39 19.07 -17.05
N ASN A 12 -52.36 20.17 -16.29
CA ASN A 12 -51.67 21.41 -16.65
C ASN A 12 -50.21 21.49 -16.18
N LYS A 13 -49.67 20.47 -15.50
CA LYS A 13 -48.23 20.41 -15.18
C LYS A 13 -47.42 20.13 -16.42
N ASP A 14 -46.26 20.78 -16.55
CA ASP A 14 -45.30 20.40 -17.58
C ASP A 14 -44.79 18.96 -17.33
N ASN A 15 -44.13 18.36 -18.32
CA ASN A 15 -43.66 16.98 -18.19
C ASN A 15 -42.73 16.83 -16.97
N LYS A 16 -41.76 17.73 -16.79
CA LYS A 16 -40.78 17.64 -15.71
C LYS A 16 -41.47 17.65 -14.34
N GLN A 17 -42.38 18.58 -14.12
CA GLN A 17 -43.17 18.73 -12.90
C GLN A 17 -44.06 17.51 -12.64
N LEU A 18 -44.64 16.92 -13.68
CA LEU A 18 -45.45 15.70 -13.56
C LEU A 18 -44.60 14.50 -13.11
N TYR A 19 -43.41 14.33 -13.69
CA TYR A 19 -42.47 13.28 -13.28
C TYR A 19 -41.93 13.51 -11.86
N GLU A 20 -41.64 14.75 -11.47
CA GLU A 20 -41.21 15.10 -10.12
C GLU A 20 -42.33 14.84 -9.09
N LEU A 21 -43.57 15.20 -9.40
CA LEU A 21 -44.75 14.88 -8.59
C LEU A 21 -44.87 13.37 -8.36
N ALA A 22 -44.84 12.58 -9.42
CA ALA A 22 -45.00 11.14 -9.33
C ALA A 22 -43.82 10.43 -8.62
N ALA A 23 -42.58 10.80 -8.95
CA ALA A 23 -41.37 10.12 -8.47
C ALA A 23 -40.93 10.57 -7.07
N ASN A 24 -40.93 11.89 -6.82
CA ASN A 24 -40.31 12.46 -5.63
C ASN A 24 -41.34 12.80 -4.55
N GLU A 25 -42.45 13.42 -4.94
CA GLU A 25 -43.46 13.91 -4.00
C GLU A 25 -44.42 12.78 -3.55
N MET A 26 -44.95 12.02 -4.51
CA MET A 26 -45.89 10.90 -4.25
C MET A 26 -45.19 9.53 -4.13
N LYS A 27 -43.96 9.40 -4.63
CA LYS A 27 -43.18 8.15 -4.64
C LYS A 27 -43.97 6.95 -5.19
N LEU A 28 -44.60 7.15 -6.34
CA LEU A 28 -45.42 6.13 -6.99
C LEU A 28 -44.59 4.97 -7.54
N LYS A 29 -45.15 3.77 -7.45
CA LYS A 29 -44.63 2.58 -8.14
C LYS A 29 -45.55 2.29 -9.32
N VAL A 30 -45.04 2.50 -10.53
CA VAL A 30 -45.79 2.30 -11.77
C VAL A 30 -45.47 0.92 -12.33
N LYS A 31 -46.50 0.10 -12.59
CA LYS A 31 -46.33 -1.27 -13.07
C LYS A 31 -45.62 -1.28 -14.43
N GLY A 32 -44.62 -2.15 -14.59
CA GLY A 32 -43.80 -2.23 -15.81
C GLY A 32 -42.60 -1.27 -15.83
N PHE A 33 -42.47 -0.36 -14.85
CA PHE A 33 -41.36 0.59 -14.78
C PHE A 33 -40.60 0.44 -13.46
N ARG A 34 -39.28 0.22 -13.54
CA ARG A 34 -38.42 0.11 -12.34
C ARG A 34 -38.21 1.45 -11.64
N LYS A 35 -38.22 2.56 -12.39
CA LYS A 35 -38.05 3.92 -11.87
C LYS A 35 -38.79 4.93 -12.74
N ILE A 36 -39.33 5.97 -12.12
CA ILE A 36 -39.93 7.14 -12.78
C ILE A 36 -38.86 8.24 -12.82
N THR A 37 -38.43 8.67 -14.00
CA THR A 37 -37.37 9.69 -14.17
C THR A 37 -37.64 10.63 -15.34
N TYR A 38 -37.13 11.86 -15.27
CA TYR A 38 -37.14 12.82 -16.37
C TYR A 38 -35.86 12.69 -17.23
N CYS A 39 -36.04 12.31 -18.50
CA CYS A 39 -35.13 12.40 -19.66
C CYS A 39 -33.91 11.45 -19.86
N ASN A 40 -33.68 11.28 -21.18
CA ASN A 40 -32.55 10.77 -21.97
C ASN A 40 -32.29 9.25 -22.01
N GLY A 41 -33.11 8.53 -22.78
CA GLY A 41 -32.77 7.20 -23.33
C GLY A 41 -33.20 5.99 -22.51
N LYS A 42 -33.98 6.18 -21.42
CA LYS A 42 -34.60 5.08 -20.66
C LYS A 42 -36.10 5.05 -20.91
N ILE A 43 -36.67 3.85 -21.03
CA ILE A 43 -38.11 3.60 -21.16
C ILE A 43 -38.82 4.22 -19.95
N ASN A 44 -39.50 5.35 -20.15
CA ASN A 44 -40.24 6.09 -19.11
C ASN A 44 -41.75 5.99 -19.37
N PRO A 45 -42.61 6.04 -18.33
CA PRO A 45 -44.05 5.94 -18.49
C PRO A 45 -44.61 7.09 -19.35
N PRO A 46 -45.44 6.84 -20.37
CA PRO A 46 -46.09 7.92 -21.12
C PRO A 46 -46.86 8.88 -20.21
N ARG A 47 -46.91 10.18 -20.57
CA ARG A 47 -47.58 11.23 -19.79
C ARG A 47 -48.99 10.83 -19.35
N ASN A 48 -49.82 10.40 -20.29
CA ASN A 48 -51.22 10.03 -20.01
C ASN A 48 -51.33 8.82 -19.07
N PHE A 49 -50.39 7.87 -19.18
CA PHE A 49 -50.32 6.74 -18.28
C PHE A 49 -49.96 7.16 -16.85
N LEU A 50 -49.01 8.10 -16.71
CA LEU A 50 -48.62 8.65 -15.42
C LEU A 50 -49.74 9.45 -14.74
N ILE A 51 -50.49 10.24 -15.53
CA ILE A 51 -51.68 10.96 -15.06
C ILE A 51 -52.71 9.97 -14.51
N ASN A 52 -53.02 8.90 -15.26
CA ASN A 52 -53.98 7.89 -14.82
C ASN A 52 -53.52 7.19 -13.52
N GLU A 53 -52.24 6.88 -13.39
CA GLU A 53 -51.66 6.28 -12.18
C GLU A 53 -51.71 7.20 -10.95
N ILE A 54 -51.52 8.50 -11.14
CA ILE A 54 -51.68 9.51 -10.09
C ILE A 54 -53.12 9.56 -9.59
N PHE A 55 -54.11 9.36 -10.47
CA PHE A 55 -55.53 9.42 -10.16
C PHE A 55 -56.17 8.10 -9.72
N LEU A 56 -55.40 7.01 -9.58
CA LEU A 56 -55.93 5.80 -8.95
C LEU A 56 -56.34 6.09 -7.51
N ASP A 57 -57.46 5.51 -7.07
CA ASP A 57 -58.01 5.71 -5.73
C ASP A 57 -56.97 5.38 -4.63
N SER A 58 -56.13 4.37 -4.86
CA SER A 58 -55.03 3.98 -3.95
C SER A 58 -53.94 5.04 -3.76
N ASN A 59 -53.87 6.04 -4.66
CA ASN A 59 -52.88 7.12 -4.62
C ASN A 59 -53.48 8.48 -4.28
N ARG A 60 -54.80 8.56 -4.12
CA ARG A 60 -55.54 9.80 -3.87
C ARG A 60 -55.09 10.49 -2.59
N ASP A 61 -54.96 9.75 -1.48
CA ASP A 61 -54.52 10.31 -0.19
C ASP A 61 -53.11 10.90 -0.27
N LYS A 62 -52.23 10.30 -1.09
CA LYS A 62 -50.88 10.80 -1.31
C LYS A 62 -50.91 12.12 -2.08
N LEU A 63 -51.77 12.24 -3.09
CA LEU A 63 -51.92 13.46 -3.88
C LEU A 63 -52.47 14.60 -3.00
N GLU A 64 -53.47 14.31 -2.17
CA GLU A 64 -54.02 15.29 -1.22
C GLU A 64 -52.97 15.73 -0.19
N LEU A 65 -52.17 14.80 0.34
CA LEU A 65 -51.09 15.11 1.28
C LEU A 65 -50.02 16.01 0.66
N VAL A 66 -49.69 15.81 -0.62
CA VAL A 66 -48.75 16.65 -1.36
C VAL A 66 -49.26 18.08 -1.45
N TYR A 67 -50.52 18.27 -1.87
CA TYR A 67 -51.09 19.63 -1.97
C TYR A 67 -51.27 20.28 -0.61
N LYS A 68 -51.59 19.53 0.45
CA LYS A 68 -51.61 20.03 1.82
C LYS A 68 -50.23 20.58 2.23
N LYS A 69 -49.15 19.85 1.92
CA LYS A 69 -47.77 20.31 2.19
C LYS A 69 -47.41 21.55 1.36
N LYS A 70 -47.80 21.60 0.09
CA LYS A 70 -47.57 22.78 -0.76
C LYS A 70 -48.33 24.00 -0.26
N SER A 71 -49.57 23.83 0.18
CA SER A 71 -50.36 24.91 0.76
C SER A 71 -49.70 25.49 2.01
N LEU A 72 -49.13 24.66 2.90
CA LEU A 72 -48.38 25.15 4.06
C LEU A 72 -47.18 26.02 3.68
N LEU A 73 -46.46 25.69 2.59
CA LEU A 73 -45.34 26.50 2.09
C LEU A 73 -45.79 27.83 1.51
N LEU A 74 -46.99 27.85 0.93
CA LEU A 74 -47.59 29.02 0.30
C LEU A 74 -48.44 29.85 1.27
N ASP A 75 -48.64 29.38 2.50
CA ASP A 75 -49.54 30.01 3.47
C ASP A 75 -49.10 31.42 3.84
N SER A 76 -47.80 31.66 3.96
CA SER A 76 -47.24 33.01 4.18
C SER A 76 -47.57 34.01 3.08
N GLN A 77 -47.85 33.52 1.85
CA GLN A 77 -48.09 34.35 0.67
C GLN A 77 -49.57 34.63 0.42
N TYR A 78 -50.45 33.71 0.79
CA TYR A 78 -51.87 33.76 0.41
C TYR A 78 -52.86 33.76 1.58
N SER A 79 -52.47 33.37 2.80
CA SER A 79 -53.38 33.28 3.96
C SER A 79 -54.07 34.59 4.35
N LYS A 80 -53.40 35.72 4.10
CA LYS A 80 -53.88 37.06 4.43
C LYS A 80 -54.66 37.73 3.29
N LEU A 81 -54.81 37.06 2.14
CA LEU A 81 -55.50 37.63 0.98
C LEU A 81 -56.99 37.34 1.03
N THR A 82 -57.78 38.35 0.69
CA THR A 82 -59.23 38.20 0.49
C THR A 82 -59.55 37.49 -0.83
N LYS A 83 -60.73 36.88 -0.95
CA LYS A 83 -61.23 36.25 -2.21
C LYS A 83 -61.07 37.18 -3.42
N ARG A 84 -61.35 38.48 -3.26
CA ARG A 84 -61.19 39.48 -4.34
C ARG A 84 -59.74 39.67 -4.77
N GLN A 85 -58.80 39.70 -3.83
CA GLN A 85 -57.36 39.82 -4.13
C GLN A 85 -56.81 38.57 -4.82
N ILE A 86 -57.26 37.39 -4.41
CA ILE A 86 -56.92 36.11 -5.05
C ILE A 86 -57.42 36.10 -6.50
N LEU A 87 -58.68 36.44 -6.74
CA LEU A 87 -59.25 36.50 -8.10
C LEU A 87 -58.54 37.52 -8.99
N ASN A 88 -58.12 38.67 -8.45
CA ASN A 88 -57.36 39.66 -9.22
C ASN A 88 -55.97 39.18 -9.61
N ARG A 89 -55.32 38.33 -8.79
CA ARG A 89 -54.04 37.70 -9.16
C ARG A 89 -54.22 36.64 -10.23
N VAL A 90 -55.29 35.85 -10.16
CA VAL A 90 -55.66 34.87 -11.20
C VAL A 90 -55.90 35.56 -12.55
N LYS A 91 -56.59 36.72 -12.56
CA LYS A 91 -56.82 37.52 -13.78
C LYS A 91 -55.53 38.00 -14.47
N LYS A 92 -54.43 38.14 -13.73
CA LYS A 92 -53.13 38.54 -14.27
C LYS A 92 -52.34 37.36 -14.87
N GLN A 93 -52.90 36.15 -14.86
CA GLN A 93 -52.36 34.90 -15.45
C GLN A 93 -51.00 34.39 -14.96
N ASP A 94 -50.19 35.21 -14.29
CA ASP A 94 -48.81 34.83 -13.89
C ASP A 94 -48.72 33.80 -12.75
N GLN A 95 -49.81 33.53 -12.02
CA GLN A 95 -49.76 32.74 -10.77
C GLN A 95 -50.94 31.79 -10.57
N ILE A 96 -51.61 31.37 -11.64
CA ILE A 96 -52.83 30.54 -11.55
C ILE A 96 -52.56 29.21 -10.85
N ILE A 97 -51.51 28.48 -11.24
CA ILE A 97 -51.19 27.16 -10.68
C ILE A 97 -50.88 27.25 -9.16
N PRO A 98 -49.93 28.10 -8.68
CA PRO A 98 -49.65 28.22 -7.25
C PRO A 98 -50.86 28.62 -6.39
N ILE A 99 -51.74 29.49 -6.92
CA ILE A 99 -52.95 29.93 -6.22
C ILE A 99 -53.92 28.76 -6.04
N ILE A 100 -54.15 27.97 -7.09
CA ILE A 100 -55.05 26.82 -7.04
C ILE A 100 -54.47 25.72 -6.12
N GLU A 101 -53.14 25.48 -6.16
CA GLU A 101 -52.46 24.56 -5.24
C GLU A 101 -52.63 24.96 -3.77
N TYR A 102 -52.54 26.26 -3.46
CA TYR A 102 -52.79 26.79 -2.11
C TYR A 102 -54.24 26.58 -1.67
N LEU A 103 -55.20 26.96 -2.52
CA LEU A 103 -56.63 26.92 -2.21
C LEU A 103 -57.10 25.51 -1.87
N ILE A 104 -56.75 24.52 -2.71
CA ILE A 104 -57.12 23.11 -2.49
C ILE A 104 -56.42 22.54 -1.25
N GLY A 105 -55.13 22.85 -1.06
CA GLY A 105 -54.35 22.28 0.04
C GLY A 105 -54.69 22.87 1.42
N SER A 106 -55.35 24.04 1.47
CA SER A 106 -55.73 24.72 2.71
C SER A 106 -56.82 23.99 3.51
N GLY A 107 -57.58 23.11 2.86
CA GLY A 107 -58.62 22.29 3.49
C GLY A 107 -59.80 23.07 4.09
N LYS A 108 -59.96 24.36 3.72
CA LYS A 108 -61.13 25.18 4.08
C LYS A 108 -62.19 25.08 2.99
N GLY A 109 -63.42 24.70 3.34
CA GLY A 109 -64.50 24.50 2.35
C GLY A 109 -64.77 25.73 1.47
N GLU A 110 -64.64 26.94 2.02
CA GLU A 110 -64.77 28.18 1.24
C GLU A 110 -63.68 28.34 0.17
N ASN A 111 -62.43 27.98 0.49
CA ASN A 111 -61.30 28.08 -0.44
C ASN A 111 -61.40 27.06 -1.58
N GLU A 112 -61.95 25.87 -1.31
CA GLU A 112 -62.21 24.86 -2.32
C GLU A 112 -63.27 25.36 -3.34
N GLN A 113 -64.35 25.99 -2.87
CA GLN A 113 -65.35 26.60 -3.75
C GLN A 113 -64.76 27.74 -4.61
N VAL A 114 -63.85 28.55 -4.06
CA VAL A 114 -63.15 29.58 -4.86
C VAL A 114 -62.30 28.97 -5.97
N ALA A 115 -61.65 27.83 -5.72
CA ALA A 115 -60.86 27.14 -6.74
C ALA A 115 -61.74 26.58 -7.87
N ASP A 116 -62.90 26.01 -7.53
CA ASP A 116 -63.90 25.56 -8.51
C ASP A 116 -64.40 26.74 -9.38
N ASP A 117 -64.81 27.85 -8.75
CA ASP A 117 -65.28 29.08 -9.44
C ASP A 117 -64.25 29.63 -10.45
N ILE A 118 -62.96 29.51 -10.13
CA ILE A 118 -61.86 29.99 -10.97
C ILE A 118 -61.72 29.12 -12.21
N ILE A 119 -61.76 27.79 -12.04
CA ILE A 119 -61.56 26.86 -13.15
C ILE A 119 -62.73 26.92 -14.13
N GLU A 120 -63.96 26.97 -13.63
CA GLU A 120 -65.15 27.06 -14.49
C GLU A 120 -65.09 28.31 -15.40
N LYS A 121 -64.68 29.46 -14.84
CA LYS A 121 -64.52 30.72 -15.60
C LYS A 121 -63.37 30.71 -16.60
N ILE A 122 -62.32 29.92 -16.37
CA ILE A 122 -61.21 29.76 -17.31
C ILE A 122 -61.65 28.89 -18.48
N VAL A 123 -62.35 27.79 -18.20
CA VAL A 123 -62.84 26.83 -19.20
C VAL A 123 -63.93 27.46 -20.10
N ASP A 124 -64.85 28.26 -19.54
CA ASP A 124 -65.94 28.86 -20.33
C ASP A 124 -65.49 30.02 -21.23
N LYS A 125 -64.41 30.73 -20.87
CA LYS A 125 -63.89 31.85 -21.69
C LYS A 125 -63.31 31.39 -23.03
N GLU A 126 -62.69 30.21 -23.08
CA GLU A 126 -62.16 29.63 -24.32
C GLU A 126 -63.27 29.30 -25.34
N ILE A 127 -64.51 29.09 -24.88
CA ILE A 127 -65.67 28.71 -25.71
C ILE A 127 -66.41 29.94 -26.27
N ILE A 128 -66.28 31.12 -25.65
CA ILE A 128 -67.01 32.34 -26.06
C ILE A 128 -66.26 33.13 -27.13
N GLU A 129 -64.93 33.15 -27.11
CA GLU A 129 -64.12 33.87 -28.10
C GLU A 129 -64.22 33.29 -29.52
N THR A 130 -64.61 32.01 -29.66
CA THR A 130 -64.83 31.36 -30.95
C THR A 130 -66.16 31.73 -31.62
N ASN A 131 -67.16 32.21 -30.87
CA ASN A 131 -68.51 32.43 -31.40
C ASN A 131 -68.84 33.87 -31.83
N ASN A 132 -68.10 34.88 -31.35
CA ASN A 132 -68.42 36.30 -31.60
C ASN A 132 -67.87 36.88 -32.92
N LEU A 133 -67.18 36.09 -33.75
CA LEU A 133 -66.56 36.55 -35.00
C LEU A 133 -67.51 36.60 -36.22
N ASN A 134 -68.80 36.26 -36.06
CA ASN A 134 -69.65 35.87 -37.20
C ASN A 134 -70.81 36.79 -37.62
N MET A 135 -70.96 38.04 -37.15
CA MET A 135 -72.05 38.90 -37.67
C MET A 135 -71.67 40.36 -37.98
N LYS A 136 -71.61 40.61 -39.31
CA LYS A 136 -72.06 41.77 -40.11
C LYS A 136 -71.33 43.13 -40.00
N ASP A 137 -70.38 43.33 -40.94
CA ASP A 137 -70.19 44.50 -41.84
C ASP A 137 -69.09 44.17 -42.90
N GLY A 138 -69.29 43.05 -43.60
CA GLY A 138 -68.22 42.07 -43.80
C GLY A 138 -67.46 42.00 -45.13
N GLU A 139 -67.37 43.05 -45.97
CA GLU A 139 -66.48 42.97 -47.14
C GLU A 139 -65.40 44.04 -47.16
N VAL A 140 -65.75 45.33 -47.13
CA VAL A 140 -64.73 46.40 -47.14
C VAL A 140 -63.99 46.48 -45.80
N ASP A 141 -64.71 46.41 -44.69
CA ASP A 141 -64.08 46.41 -43.37
C ASP A 141 -63.42 45.07 -43.06
N ASN A 142 -63.95 43.95 -43.57
CA ASN A 142 -63.24 42.67 -43.52
C ASN A 142 -61.96 42.67 -44.38
N LEU A 143 -61.93 43.36 -45.53
CA LEU A 143 -60.72 43.49 -46.34
C LEU A 143 -59.69 44.41 -45.69
N LYS A 144 -60.13 45.53 -45.09
CA LYS A 144 -59.25 46.40 -44.27
C LYS A 144 -58.72 45.67 -43.05
N LEU A 145 -59.57 44.96 -42.31
CA LEU A 145 -59.16 44.13 -41.17
C LEU A 145 -58.25 42.97 -41.61
N LYS A 146 -58.49 42.35 -42.78
CA LYS A 146 -57.58 41.35 -43.35
C LYS A 146 -56.23 41.98 -43.71
N LEU A 147 -56.21 43.17 -44.31
CA LEU A 147 -54.99 43.90 -44.65
C LEU A 147 -54.22 44.29 -43.38
N GLU A 148 -54.89 44.79 -42.35
CA GLU A 148 -54.31 45.10 -41.05
C GLU A 148 -53.78 43.85 -40.35
N LYS A 149 -54.52 42.73 -40.39
CA LYS A 149 -54.06 41.44 -39.87
C LYS A 149 -52.84 40.92 -40.62
N VAL A 150 -52.81 41.06 -41.95
CA VAL A 150 -51.67 40.67 -42.79
C VAL A 150 -50.47 41.58 -42.51
N ASN A 151 -50.67 42.89 -42.41
CA ASN A 151 -49.61 43.84 -42.07
C ASN A 151 -49.06 43.60 -40.66
N TYR A 152 -49.93 43.36 -39.68
CA TYR A 152 -49.55 42.98 -38.33
C TYR A 152 -48.75 41.67 -38.33
N LYS A 153 -49.24 40.65 -39.05
CA LYS A 153 -48.52 39.37 -39.21
C LYS A 153 -47.16 39.56 -39.87
N ASN A 154 -47.06 40.44 -40.86
CA ASN A 154 -45.80 40.74 -41.55
C ASN A 154 -44.80 41.46 -40.62
N ILE A 155 -45.28 42.43 -39.81
CA ILE A 155 -44.46 43.08 -38.78
C ILE A 155 -43.97 42.07 -37.74
N MET A 156 -44.83 41.15 -37.30
CA MET A 156 -44.45 40.09 -36.36
C MET A 156 -43.43 39.13 -36.98
N LEU A 157 -43.61 38.73 -38.23
CA LEU A 157 -42.64 37.88 -38.95
C LEU A 157 -41.29 38.58 -39.18
N ILE A 158 -41.27 39.89 -39.41
CA ILE A 158 -40.02 40.66 -39.50
C ILE A 158 -39.29 40.65 -38.16
N LYS A 159 -40.00 40.90 -37.05
CA LYS A 159 -39.43 40.84 -35.70
C LYS A 159 -38.91 39.44 -35.37
N GLU A 160 -39.69 38.40 -35.65
CA GLU A 160 -39.28 37.01 -35.43
C GLU A 160 -38.04 36.66 -36.26
N ASN A 161 -37.95 37.14 -37.51
CA ASN A 161 -36.78 36.90 -38.36
C ASN A 161 -35.53 37.68 -37.88
N GLU A 162 -35.70 38.87 -37.30
CA GLU A 162 -34.61 39.61 -36.65
C GLU A 162 -34.13 38.90 -35.38
N GLU A 163 -35.05 38.40 -34.57
CA GLU A 163 -34.76 37.57 -33.39
C GLU A 163 -34.01 36.30 -33.80
N LEU A 164 -34.50 35.53 -34.78
CA LEU A 164 -33.84 34.33 -35.30
C LEU A 164 -32.44 34.63 -35.88
N LYS A 165 -32.25 35.77 -36.54
CA LYS A 165 -30.91 36.21 -36.99
C LYS A 165 -29.98 36.48 -35.81
N SER A 166 -30.50 37.07 -34.74
CA SER A 166 -29.73 37.34 -33.52
C SER A 166 -29.35 36.04 -32.80
N GLU A 167 -30.28 35.10 -32.65
CA GLU A 167 -30.05 33.77 -32.09
C GLU A 167 -29.02 32.99 -32.90
N LYS A 168 -29.13 33.01 -34.23
CA LYS A 168 -28.15 32.38 -35.12
C LYS A 168 -26.74 32.94 -34.94
N LYS A 169 -26.59 34.24 -34.68
CA LYS A 169 -25.28 34.86 -34.38
C LYS A 169 -24.72 34.36 -33.04
N VAL A 170 -25.56 34.28 -32.01
CA VAL A 170 -25.17 33.76 -30.68
C VAL A 170 -24.75 32.30 -30.79
N LEU A 171 -25.56 31.45 -31.41
CA LEU A 171 -25.26 30.02 -31.61
C LEU A 171 -23.96 29.81 -32.40
N ASN A 172 -23.71 30.61 -33.44
CA ASN A 172 -22.47 30.54 -34.19
C ASN A 172 -21.24 30.93 -33.34
N LYS A 173 -21.38 31.92 -32.45
CA LYS A 173 -20.32 32.31 -31.51
C LYS A 173 -20.05 31.20 -30.50
N GLU A 174 -21.10 30.60 -29.93
CA GLU A 174 -20.98 29.46 -29.01
C GLU A 174 -20.32 28.25 -29.69
N LYS A 175 -20.72 27.94 -30.93
CA LYS A 175 -20.11 26.86 -31.72
C LYS A 175 -18.60 27.07 -31.92
N ARG A 176 -18.17 28.31 -32.21
CA ARG A 176 -16.74 28.64 -32.33
C ARG A 176 -16.00 28.43 -31.02
N LEU A 177 -16.53 28.93 -29.90
CA LEU A 177 -15.94 28.77 -28.57
C LEU A 177 -15.86 27.29 -28.15
N LEU A 178 -16.89 26.50 -28.47
CA LEU A 178 -16.89 25.05 -28.21
C LEU A 178 -15.84 24.33 -29.05
N ASN A 179 -15.68 24.69 -30.32
CA ASN A 179 -14.63 24.12 -31.17
C ASN A 179 -13.23 24.46 -30.66
N GLU A 180 -12.97 25.71 -30.26
CA GLU A 180 -11.69 26.12 -29.66
C GLU A 180 -11.41 25.37 -28.35
N LYS A 181 -12.41 25.23 -27.48
CA LYS A 181 -12.30 24.42 -26.26
C LYS A 181 -11.97 22.97 -26.58
N ASN A 182 -12.62 22.38 -27.58
CA ASN A 182 -12.40 20.99 -27.96
C ASN A 182 -10.99 20.77 -28.50
N ILE A 183 -10.49 21.68 -29.35
CA ILE A 183 -9.10 21.64 -29.84
C ILE A 183 -8.10 21.73 -28.68
N ASN A 184 -8.33 22.64 -27.72
CA ASN A 184 -7.46 22.79 -26.56
C ASN A 184 -7.48 21.57 -25.64
N LEU A 185 -8.64 20.93 -25.46
CA LEU A 185 -8.77 19.70 -24.69
C LEU A 185 -8.05 18.53 -25.38
N ASN A 186 -8.17 18.41 -26.69
CA ASN A 186 -7.46 17.38 -27.46
C ASN A 186 -5.94 17.53 -27.33
N LYS A 187 -5.41 18.75 -27.49
CA LYS A 187 -3.98 19.04 -27.26
C LYS A 187 -3.53 18.70 -25.82
N LYS A 188 -4.37 18.98 -24.82
CA LYS A 188 -4.08 18.61 -23.43
C LYS A 188 -4.07 17.08 -23.26
N ASN A 189 -5.01 16.37 -23.85
CA ASN A 189 -5.08 14.90 -23.81
C ASN A 189 -3.86 14.26 -24.46
N GLU A 190 -3.46 14.71 -25.65
CA GLU A 190 -2.24 14.22 -26.33
C GLU A 190 -0.99 14.43 -25.45
N ASN A 191 -0.86 15.61 -24.85
CA ASN A 191 0.25 15.88 -23.92
C ASN A 191 0.23 14.98 -22.68
N LEU A 192 -0.94 14.69 -22.12
CA LEU A 192 -1.07 13.78 -20.99
C LEU A 192 -0.76 12.33 -21.36
N LEU A 193 -1.19 11.88 -22.55
CA LEU A 193 -0.86 10.56 -23.07
C LEU A 193 0.65 10.39 -23.25
N ASN A 194 1.32 11.37 -23.86
CA ASN A 194 2.78 11.37 -24.02
C ASN A 194 3.51 11.33 -22.67
N LYS A 195 3.01 12.06 -21.66
CA LYS A 195 3.57 11.99 -20.29
C LYS A 195 3.35 10.62 -19.65
N LEU A 196 2.19 10.01 -19.85
CA LEU A 196 1.87 8.70 -19.31
C LEU A 196 2.78 7.62 -19.92
N GLU A 197 3.01 7.66 -21.23
CA GLU A 197 3.96 6.75 -21.90
C GLU A 197 5.38 6.90 -21.37
N LYS A 198 5.86 8.14 -21.17
CA LYS A 198 7.16 8.39 -20.55
C LYS A 198 7.26 7.78 -19.16
N ILE A 199 6.29 8.05 -18.29
CA ILE A 199 6.26 7.50 -16.92
C ILE A 199 6.23 5.97 -16.95
N LYS A 200 5.44 5.37 -17.86
CA LYS A 200 5.38 3.91 -18.01
C LYS A 200 6.72 3.32 -18.45
N SER A 201 7.44 3.99 -19.35
CA SER A 201 8.77 3.57 -19.78
C SER A 201 9.81 3.69 -18.66
N GLU A 202 9.78 4.78 -17.88
CA GLU A 202 10.65 4.99 -16.72
C GLU A 202 10.40 3.94 -15.64
N PHE A 203 9.13 3.65 -15.35
CA PHE A 203 8.73 2.61 -14.41
C PHE A 203 9.25 1.23 -14.83
N LEU A 204 9.12 0.85 -16.10
CA LEU A 204 9.65 -0.42 -16.61
C LEU A 204 11.17 -0.50 -16.48
N ASN A 205 11.88 0.59 -16.75
CA ASN A 205 13.34 0.66 -16.60
C ASN A 205 13.76 0.55 -15.14
N LEU A 206 13.06 1.24 -14.23
CA LEU A 206 13.27 1.14 -12.79
C LEU A 206 13.02 -0.28 -12.28
N LYS A 207 11.93 -0.92 -12.74
CA LYS A 207 11.62 -2.31 -12.38
C LYS A 207 12.72 -3.26 -12.82
N LYS A 208 13.20 -3.16 -14.06
CA LYS A 208 14.34 -3.98 -14.54
C LYS A 208 15.59 -3.80 -13.68
N LYS A 209 15.91 -2.57 -13.28
CA LYS A 209 17.04 -2.29 -12.38
C LYS A 209 16.82 -2.92 -11.01
N TYR A 210 15.63 -2.77 -10.42
CA TYR A 210 15.29 -3.39 -9.15
C TYR A 210 15.44 -4.91 -9.19
N ASP A 211 14.86 -5.56 -10.20
CA ASP A 211 14.93 -7.02 -10.37
C ASP A 211 16.39 -7.47 -10.51
N SER A 212 17.22 -6.72 -11.25
CA SER A 212 18.66 -7.03 -11.38
C SER A 212 19.43 -6.89 -10.07
N ILE A 213 19.10 -5.89 -9.25
CA ILE A 213 19.73 -5.70 -7.93
C ILE A 213 19.32 -6.83 -7.00
N GLN A 214 18.06 -7.25 -7.03
CA GLN A 214 17.56 -8.35 -6.21
C GLN A 214 18.26 -9.67 -6.54
N ILE A 215 18.48 -9.97 -7.83
CA ILE A 215 19.27 -11.13 -8.27
C ILE A 215 20.71 -11.03 -7.77
N ASN A 216 21.34 -9.86 -7.88
CA ASN A 216 22.72 -9.66 -7.42
C ASN A 216 22.86 -9.83 -5.89
N ILE A 217 21.89 -9.35 -5.11
CA ILE A 217 21.87 -9.54 -3.66
C ILE A 217 21.76 -11.03 -3.34
N HIS A 218 20.82 -11.74 -3.97
CA HIS A 218 20.65 -13.17 -3.74
C HIS A 218 21.91 -13.98 -4.08
N ASN A 219 22.60 -13.65 -5.18
CA ASN A 219 23.86 -14.28 -5.53
C ASN A 219 24.98 -13.97 -4.52
N LYS A 220 25.04 -12.74 -3.98
CA LYS A 220 25.98 -12.39 -2.92
C LYS A 220 25.71 -13.17 -1.64
N GLU A 221 24.46 -13.25 -1.20
CA GLU A 221 24.06 -14.02 -0.01
C GLU A 221 24.41 -15.49 -0.16
N LYS A 222 24.20 -16.08 -1.34
CA LYS A 222 24.59 -17.47 -1.63
C LYS A 222 26.11 -17.66 -1.52
N ASN A 223 26.89 -16.76 -2.11
CA ASN A 223 28.36 -16.81 -2.04
C ASN A 223 28.87 -16.61 -0.60
N GLU A 224 28.26 -15.71 0.19
CA GLU A 224 28.59 -15.54 1.60
C GLU A 224 28.33 -16.81 2.40
N LEU A 225 27.23 -17.51 2.12
CA LEU A 225 26.89 -18.77 2.78
C LEU A 225 27.89 -19.89 2.43
N GLU A 226 28.34 -19.96 1.17
CA GLU A 226 29.41 -20.87 0.74
C GLU A 226 30.75 -20.54 1.41
N ASN A 227 31.10 -19.26 1.50
CA ASN A 227 32.30 -18.81 2.21
C ASN A 227 32.25 -19.15 3.70
N LEU A 228 31.11 -18.97 4.37
CA LEU A 228 30.93 -19.35 5.78
C LEU A 228 31.11 -20.85 6.00
N LYS A 229 30.60 -21.70 5.09
CA LYS A 229 30.84 -23.15 5.12
C LYS A 229 32.33 -23.48 4.97
N SER A 230 33.01 -22.86 4.02
CA SER A 230 34.45 -23.05 3.80
C SER A 230 35.27 -22.62 5.02
N ILE A 231 34.92 -21.49 5.67
CA ILE A 231 35.55 -21.05 6.91
C ILE A 231 35.34 -22.06 8.04
N ALA A 232 34.15 -22.64 8.17
CA ALA A 232 33.87 -23.67 9.16
C ALA A 232 34.72 -24.93 8.93
N GLU A 233 34.81 -25.41 7.70
CA GLU A 233 35.68 -26.55 7.33
C GLU A 233 37.16 -26.28 7.61
N LEU A 234 37.64 -25.07 7.32
CA LEU A 234 39.01 -24.67 7.62
C LEU A 234 39.28 -24.59 9.12
N ARG A 235 38.32 -24.12 9.91
CA ARG A 235 38.43 -24.13 11.38
C ARG A 235 38.52 -25.54 11.94
N GLU A 236 37.69 -26.47 11.47
CA GLU A 236 37.77 -27.87 11.89
C GLU A 236 39.13 -28.50 11.54
N LYS A 237 39.65 -28.24 10.33
CA LYS A 237 40.99 -28.70 9.94
C LYS A 237 42.08 -28.09 10.82
N TYR A 238 41.99 -26.80 11.10
CA TYR A 238 42.93 -26.11 11.97
C TYR A 238 42.92 -26.69 13.39
N GLU A 239 41.74 -26.94 13.97
CA GLU A 239 41.62 -27.56 15.30
C GLU A 239 42.21 -28.97 15.34
N LYS A 240 42.01 -29.79 14.29
CA LYS A 240 42.64 -31.12 14.17
C LYS A 240 44.16 -31.02 14.15
N VAL A 241 44.71 -30.16 13.29
CA VAL A 241 46.17 -29.96 13.20
C VAL A 241 46.73 -29.44 14.52
N ASN A 242 46.03 -28.53 15.21
CA ASN A 242 46.48 -28.04 16.52
C ASN A 242 46.52 -29.15 17.58
N LYS A 243 45.51 -30.03 17.62
CA LYS A 243 45.51 -31.18 18.53
C LYS A 243 46.66 -32.14 18.24
N GLU A 244 46.89 -32.49 16.97
CA GLU A 244 48.03 -33.31 16.57
C GLU A 244 49.37 -32.67 16.98
N LEU A 245 49.48 -31.34 16.87
CA LEU A 245 50.67 -30.59 17.25
C LEU A 245 50.88 -30.58 18.79
N GLU A 246 49.81 -30.47 19.58
CA GLU A 246 49.86 -30.62 21.04
C GLU A 246 50.29 -32.03 21.45
N GLU A 247 49.70 -33.07 20.85
CA GLU A 247 50.08 -34.47 21.09
C GLU A 247 51.56 -34.72 20.76
N LEU A 248 52.06 -34.19 19.63
CA LEU A 248 53.48 -34.29 19.26
C LEU A 248 54.40 -33.55 20.23
N LYS A 249 53.98 -32.38 20.75
CA LYS A 249 54.74 -31.64 21.77
C LYS A 249 54.81 -32.42 23.08
N GLU A 250 53.70 -32.98 23.54
CA GLU A 250 53.67 -33.83 24.74
C GLU A 250 54.53 -35.08 24.56
N TYR A 251 54.44 -35.75 23.41
CA TYR A 251 55.28 -36.90 23.09
C TYR A 251 56.77 -36.56 23.13
N LYS A 252 57.18 -35.44 22.51
CA LYS A 252 58.55 -34.95 22.56
C LYS A 252 59.02 -34.66 23.99
N PHE A 253 58.19 -33.99 24.78
CA PHE A 253 58.50 -33.69 26.18
C PHE A 253 58.68 -34.97 27.02
N ASN A 254 57.83 -35.98 26.81
CA ASN A 254 57.93 -37.26 27.51
C ASN A 254 59.20 -38.05 27.15
N ILE A 255 59.64 -37.99 25.88
CA ILE A 255 60.93 -38.57 25.46
C ILE A 255 62.10 -37.88 26.17
N GLU A 256 62.09 -36.55 26.24
CA GLU A 256 63.16 -35.78 26.87
C GLU A 256 63.25 -36.05 28.39
N LYS A 257 62.11 -36.29 29.05
CA LYS A 257 62.04 -36.57 30.49
C LYS A 257 62.53 -37.98 30.88
N ASN A 258 62.34 -38.98 30.01
CA ASN A 258 62.64 -40.39 30.31
C ASN A 258 64.08 -40.84 29.97
N ASN A 259 64.92 -39.97 29.42
CA ASN A 259 66.25 -40.34 28.89
C ASN A 259 67.45 -39.81 29.69
N ILE A 260 67.27 -39.33 30.93
CA ILE A 260 68.38 -38.86 31.77
C ILE A 260 68.91 -40.04 32.61
N LYS A 261 70.08 -40.58 32.26
CA LYS A 261 70.73 -41.61 33.09
C LYS A 261 71.46 -40.99 34.27
N ASN A 262 71.30 -41.54 35.48
CA ASN A 262 72.09 -41.13 36.64
C ASN A 262 73.43 -41.87 36.63
N ILE A 263 74.54 -41.14 36.65
CA ILE A 263 75.89 -41.70 36.55
C ILE A 263 76.72 -41.25 37.74
N LEU A 264 77.38 -42.20 38.39
CA LEU A 264 78.35 -41.94 39.46
C LEU A 264 79.75 -41.87 38.86
N ILE A 265 80.52 -40.83 39.16
CA ILE A 265 81.89 -40.68 38.63
C ILE A 265 82.90 -40.70 39.76
N PHE A 266 83.89 -41.58 39.63
CA PHE A 266 85.14 -41.54 40.39
C PHE A 266 86.23 -40.93 39.53
N GLY A 267 86.74 -39.77 39.97
CA GLY A 267 87.70 -38.93 39.24
C GLY A 267 87.09 -37.58 38.86
N GLU A 268 87.86 -36.76 38.15
CA GLU A 268 87.49 -35.44 37.70
C GLU A 268 87.40 -35.37 36.16
N ILE A 269 86.39 -34.65 35.67
CA ILE A 269 86.27 -34.37 34.25
C ILE A 269 86.54 -32.88 34.07
N HIS A 270 87.75 -32.54 33.63
CA HIS A 270 88.19 -31.16 33.46
C HIS A 270 87.63 -30.45 32.20
N SER A 271 86.53 -30.94 31.62
CA SER A 271 85.93 -30.40 30.40
C SER A 271 84.51 -29.92 30.63
N GLU A 272 84.27 -28.61 30.55
CA GLU A 272 82.93 -27.99 30.68
C GLU A 272 81.91 -28.55 29.69
N LYS A 273 82.36 -28.98 28.50
CA LYS A 273 81.51 -29.62 27.48
C LYS A 273 80.90 -30.95 27.95
N PHE A 274 81.53 -31.64 28.90
CA PHE A 274 81.04 -32.90 29.46
C PHE A 274 80.09 -32.69 30.64
N ILE A 275 80.29 -31.63 31.41
CA ILE A 275 79.49 -31.32 32.60
C ILE A 275 78.07 -30.90 32.21
N ASN A 276 77.88 -30.35 30.99
CA ASN A 276 76.60 -29.82 30.49
C ASN A 276 75.84 -30.78 29.55
N LEU A 277 76.05 -32.10 29.64
CA LEU A 277 75.31 -33.06 28.81
C LEU A 277 73.90 -33.28 29.37
N ASN A 278 72.87 -32.76 28.69
CA ASN A 278 71.45 -32.90 29.07
C ASN A 278 70.92 -34.35 29.16
N ARG A 279 71.73 -35.37 28.81
CA ARG A 279 71.38 -36.80 28.83
C ARG A 279 71.83 -37.51 30.11
N TYR A 280 72.68 -36.89 30.93
CA TYR A 280 73.25 -37.53 32.11
C TYR A 280 73.13 -36.63 33.34
N LYS A 281 72.79 -37.23 34.48
CA LYS A 281 72.91 -36.60 35.79
C LYS A 281 74.16 -37.15 36.47
N LEU A 282 75.21 -36.33 36.48
CA LEU A 282 76.53 -36.72 36.97
C LEU A 282 76.67 -36.48 38.47
N HIS A 283 77.02 -37.52 39.21
CA HIS A 283 77.32 -37.46 40.64
C HIS A 283 78.81 -37.72 40.85
N LYS A 284 79.60 -36.65 41.06
CA LYS A 284 81.03 -36.76 41.36
C LYS A 284 81.22 -37.23 42.81
N VAL A 285 82.06 -38.23 43.01
CA VAL A 285 82.44 -38.73 44.33
C VAL A 285 83.95 -38.58 44.49
N ASN A 286 84.36 -38.02 45.62
CA ASN A 286 85.77 -37.98 45.98
C ASN A 286 86.19 -39.33 46.55
N ILE A 287 87.40 -39.78 46.21
CA ILE A 287 87.92 -41.10 46.59
C ILE A 287 88.07 -41.23 48.12
N GLN A 288 88.20 -40.11 48.82
CA GLN A 288 88.28 -40.07 50.28
C GLN A 288 86.95 -40.43 50.97
N ASP A 289 85.83 -40.32 50.25
CA ASP A 289 84.48 -40.55 50.78
C ASP A 289 83.95 -41.97 50.45
N LEU A 290 84.81 -42.88 50.00
CA LEU A 290 84.40 -44.23 49.56
C LEU A 290 83.64 -45.03 50.62
N ASP A 291 84.00 -44.85 51.90
CA ASP A 291 83.39 -45.53 53.03
C ASP A 291 82.18 -44.76 53.61
N ASN A 292 81.84 -43.61 53.03
CA ASN A 292 80.72 -42.80 53.48
C ASN A 292 79.39 -43.47 53.08
N LYS A 293 78.50 -43.63 54.05
CA LYS A 293 77.17 -44.23 53.87
C LYS A 293 76.35 -43.51 52.80
N GLU A 294 76.49 -42.20 52.66
CA GLU A 294 75.81 -41.42 51.61
C GLU A 294 76.28 -41.78 50.19
N VAL A 295 77.56 -42.09 50.02
CA VAL A 295 78.13 -42.50 48.73
C VAL A 295 77.61 -43.89 48.35
N LEU A 296 77.60 -44.80 49.31
CA LEU A 296 77.07 -46.16 49.14
C LEU A 296 75.56 -46.16 48.82
N GLU A 297 74.79 -45.22 49.37
CA GLU A 297 73.38 -45.04 49.03
C GLU A 297 73.19 -44.43 47.63
N LYS A 298 73.96 -43.42 47.24
CA LYS A 298 73.91 -42.81 45.88
C LYS A 298 74.12 -43.84 44.77
N VAL A 299 74.97 -44.84 45.00
CA VAL A 299 75.27 -45.90 44.02
C VAL A 299 74.02 -46.71 43.66
N LYS A 300 73.09 -46.91 44.61
CA LYS A 300 71.84 -47.66 44.34
C LYS A 300 70.90 -46.96 43.36
N PHE A 301 71.05 -45.65 43.19
CA PHE A 301 70.23 -44.81 42.31
C PHE A 301 70.92 -44.47 40.99
N CYS A 302 72.17 -44.91 40.80
CA CYS A 302 72.93 -44.71 39.58
C CYS A 302 72.83 -45.94 38.68
N GLU A 303 72.64 -45.70 37.38
CA GLU A 303 72.58 -46.73 36.36
C GLU A 303 73.97 -47.21 35.95
N GLU A 304 74.93 -46.28 35.91
CA GLU A 304 76.33 -46.54 35.53
C GLU A 304 77.28 -45.92 36.55
N ILE A 305 78.42 -46.59 36.76
CA ILE A 305 79.54 -46.08 37.55
C ILE A 305 80.73 -45.92 36.59
N TRP A 306 81.20 -44.69 36.43
CA TRP A 306 82.36 -44.40 35.60
C TRP A 306 83.62 -44.28 36.46
N LEU A 307 84.61 -45.10 36.13
CA LEU A 307 85.91 -45.11 36.79
C LEU A 307 86.97 -44.51 35.84
N LEU A 308 87.46 -43.32 36.16
CA LEU A 308 88.49 -42.63 35.37
C LEU A 308 89.87 -43.10 35.83
N ASN A 309 90.32 -44.24 35.29
CA ASN A 309 91.58 -44.90 35.70
C ASN A 309 92.81 -44.00 35.56
N TYR A 310 92.79 -43.01 34.67
CA TYR A 310 93.91 -42.08 34.45
C TYR A 310 94.09 -41.03 35.56
N GLU A 311 93.14 -40.87 36.49
CA GLU A 311 93.25 -39.91 37.60
C GLU A 311 93.28 -40.57 38.98
N ILE A 312 93.07 -41.89 39.03
CA ILE A 312 92.93 -42.64 40.28
C ILE A 312 94.09 -43.60 40.41
N SER A 313 94.72 -43.65 41.60
CA SER A 313 95.78 -44.62 41.86
C SER A 313 95.27 -46.06 41.77
N ILE A 314 96.15 -46.99 41.35
CA ILE A 314 95.83 -48.41 41.18
C ILE A 314 95.24 -49.03 42.47
N LEU A 315 95.71 -48.61 43.64
CA LEU A 315 95.19 -49.06 44.93
C LEU A 315 93.73 -48.64 45.14
N ASN A 316 93.40 -47.39 44.80
CA ASN A 316 92.04 -46.87 44.92
C ASN A 316 91.09 -47.48 43.88
N GLN A 317 91.59 -47.75 42.67
CA GLN A 317 90.83 -48.49 41.65
C GLN A 317 90.42 -49.89 42.17
N LYS A 318 91.36 -50.62 42.81
CA LYS A 318 91.06 -51.93 43.41
C LYS A 318 89.98 -51.84 44.48
N LYS A 319 90.10 -50.88 45.41
CA LYS A 319 89.09 -50.64 46.46
C LYS A 319 87.70 -50.38 45.89
N ILE A 320 87.58 -49.54 44.86
CA ILE A 320 86.29 -49.23 44.22
C ILE A 320 85.67 -50.50 43.62
N LYS A 321 86.47 -51.33 42.94
CA LYS A 321 86.01 -52.59 42.33
C LYS A 321 85.61 -53.65 43.36
N GLU A 322 86.22 -53.63 44.54
CA GLU A 322 85.85 -54.52 45.66
C GLU A 322 84.52 -54.09 46.30
N ILE A 323 84.30 -52.79 46.48
CA ILE A 323 83.10 -52.22 47.10
C ILE A 323 81.89 -52.33 46.17
N PHE A 324 82.07 -52.03 44.87
CA PHE A 324 81.00 -52.01 43.89
C PHE A 324 81.12 -53.21 42.94
N LYS A 325 80.17 -54.14 43.03
CA LYS A 325 80.15 -55.37 42.21
C LYS A 325 80.28 -55.01 40.71
N ILE A 326 81.19 -55.69 40.02
CA ILE A 326 81.73 -55.41 38.67
C ILE A 326 80.71 -55.05 37.57
N LYS A 327 79.44 -55.48 37.68
CA LYS A 327 78.48 -55.40 36.57
C LYS A 327 78.10 -53.99 36.10
N ASN A 328 78.29 -52.96 36.92
CA ASN A 328 77.87 -51.58 36.58
C ASN A 328 79.05 -50.60 36.44
N ILE A 329 80.30 -51.09 36.46
CA ILE A 329 81.49 -50.25 36.35
C ILE A 329 81.95 -50.19 34.89
N ILE A 330 82.11 -48.97 34.38
CA ILE A 330 82.72 -48.69 33.08
C ILE A 330 84.04 -47.98 33.33
N GLU A 331 85.11 -48.55 32.80
CA GLU A 331 86.46 -48.08 33.03
C GLU A 331 86.98 -47.31 31.82
N PHE A 332 87.59 -46.15 32.09
CA PHE A 332 88.20 -45.32 31.06
C PHE A 332 89.68 -45.15 31.38
N SER A 333 90.52 -45.65 30.48
CA SER A 333 91.98 -45.62 30.63
C SER A 333 92.57 -44.28 30.18
N ASN A 334 91.82 -43.49 29.43
CA ASN A 334 92.17 -42.14 28.99
C ASN A 334 90.91 -41.33 28.66
N PHE A 335 91.05 -40.00 28.57
CA PHE A 335 89.95 -39.10 28.22
C PHE A 335 89.35 -39.35 26.82
N LYS A 336 90.13 -39.90 25.89
CA LYS A 336 89.65 -40.21 24.52
C LYS A 336 88.63 -41.34 24.52
N GLU A 337 88.80 -42.35 25.37
CA GLU A 337 87.84 -43.43 25.56
C GLU A 337 86.52 -42.92 26.14
N LEU A 338 86.59 -42.06 27.16
CA LEU A 338 85.42 -41.40 27.74
C LEU A 338 84.66 -40.60 26.68
N LYS A 339 85.40 -39.88 25.82
CA LYS A 339 84.80 -39.08 24.74
C LYS A 339 84.12 -39.94 23.67
N ASN A 340 84.75 -41.04 23.27
CA ASN A 340 84.17 -41.95 22.27
C ASN A 340 82.92 -42.69 22.77
N TYR A 341 82.88 -43.04 24.06
CA TYR A 341 81.70 -43.66 24.67
C TYR A 341 80.49 -42.72 24.67
N ASN A 342 80.73 -41.42 24.86
CA ASN A 342 79.69 -40.40 24.91
C ASN A 342 79.20 -39.88 23.54
N CYS A 343 79.94 -40.14 22.45
CA CYS A 343 79.54 -39.75 21.09
C CYS A 343 78.79 -40.86 20.32
N LYS A 344 78.53 -42.00 20.96
CA LYS A 344 77.57 -43.00 20.51
C LYS A 344 76.22 -42.74 21.19
#